data_AF-A0A662C1X1-F1
#
_entry.id   AF-A0A662C1X1-F1
#
_cell.length_a   1.000
_cell.length_b   1.000
_cell.length_c   1.000
_cell.angle_alpha   90.00
_cell.angle_beta   90.00
_cell.angle_gamma   90.00
#
_symmetry.space_group_name_H-M   'P 1'
#
loop_
_entity.id
_entity.type
_entity.pdbx_description
1 polymer ?
#
loop_
_entity_poly.entity_id
_entity_poly.type
_entity_poly.pdbx_seq_one_letter_code
_entity_poly.pdbx_strand_id
1 'polypeptide(L)'
;CPAGQTLKTNGNWYNKRVYRVKQYKTKNCKSCPVKDSCTKAKYQKIIERHEFAEALEINKQNIAKNPEVYAQRQSIVEHPFGTMKRQWGFDHIMTKKSIKHAAADVGFIFIAYNLKRIINSIGIDQLMRHITLFWLKIITANLLIMLKKLLEQTRKLTPYFIEYLIPKSKTKEIAYF
;
A
#
# COMPACT_ATOMS: atom_id res chain seq x y z
N CYS A 1 -21.52 -2.72 32.91
CA CYS A 1 -20.54 -2.19 33.90
C CYS A 1 -20.07 -3.36 34.78
N PRO A 2 -19.11 -3.22 35.71
CA PRO A 2 -18.67 -4.33 36.57
C PRO A 2 -19.82 -4.97 37.37
N ALA A 3 -20.84 -4.19 37.74
CA ALA A 3 -22.05 -4.65 38.42
C ALA A 3 -23.14 -5.18 37.46
N GLY A 4 -22.80 -5.57 36.23
CA GLY A 4 -23.74 -6.13 35.24
C GLY A 4 -24.71 -5.14 34.59
N GLN A 5 -24.78 -3.87 35.03
CA GLN A 5 -25.74 -2.90 34.49
C GLN A 5 -25.36 -2.38 33.09
N THR A 6 -26.34 -2.27 32.19
CA THR A 6 -26.18 -1.72 30.83
C THR A 6 -26.12 -0.20 30.87
N LEU A 7 -25.13 0.38 30.21
CA LEU A 7 -25.00 1.83 30.03
C LEU A 7 -25.78 2.27 28.80
N LYS A 8 -26.60 3.31 28.94
CA LYS A 8 -27.42 3.85 27.85
C LYS A 8 -26.86 5.19 27.38
N THR A 9 -27.06 5.48 26.11
CA THR A 9 -26.77 6.79 25.52
C THR A 9 -28.06 7.54 25.24
N ASN A 10 -28.01 8.87 25.23
CA ASN A 10 -29.11 9.71 24.75
C ASN A 10 -29.08 9.93 23.23
N GLY A 11 -28.17 9.26 22.51
CA GLY A 11 -28.04 9.35 21.06
C GLY A 11 -27.22 10.57 20.58
N ASN A 12 -27.10 11.60 21.41
CA ASN A 12 -26.42 12.84 21.05
C ASN A 12 -24.90 12.68 20.93
N TRP A 13 -24.33 13.39 19.96
CA TRP A 13 -22.89 13.57 19.80
C TRP A 13 -22.45 14.86 20.49
N TYR A 14 -21.33 14.77 21.22
CA TYR A 14 -20.71 15.91 21.88
C TYR A 14 -19.37 16.21 21.20
N ASN A 15 -19.17 17.48 20.83
CA ASN A 15 -17.93 17.91 20.19
C ASN A 15 -16.80 18.04 21.22
N LYS A 16 -15.66 17.43 20.92
CA LYS A 16 -14.35 17.76 21.51
C LYS A 16 -13.59 18.62 20.50
N ARG A 17 -12.33 18.98 20.79
CA ARG A 17 -11.53 19.87 19.94
C ARG A 17 -11.40 19.38 18.49
N VAL A 18 -11.26 18.07 18.28
CA VAL A 18 -10.92 17.48 16.96
C VAL A 18 -11.91 16.40 16.51
N TYR A 19 -12.72 15.87 17.43
CA TYR A 19 -13.57 14.71 17.19
C TYR A 19 -14.84 14.76 18.03
N ARG A 20 -15.78 13.87 17.74
CA ARG A 20 -17.04 13.73 18.49
C ARG A 20 -17.05 12.47 19.35
N VAL A 21 -17.79 12.55 20.45
CA VAL A 21 -18.00 11.42 21.36
C VAL A 21 -19.47 11.21 21.65
N LYS A 22 -19.87 9.94 21.81
CA LYS A 22 -21.14 9.56 22.42
C LYS A 22 -20.91 9.21 23.89
N GLN A 23 -21.76 9.74 24.76
CA GLN A 23 -21.69 9.45 26.19
C GLN A 23 -22.63 8.31 26.56
N TYR A 24 -22.13 7.38 27.35
CA TYR A 24 -22.85 6.22 27.89
C TYR A 24 -22.84 6.31 29.42
N LYS A 25 -24.02 6.27 30.03
CA LYS A 25 -24.21 6.44 31.48
C LYS A 25 -25.37 5.60 32.00
N THR A 26 -25.42 5.40 33.31
CA THR A 26 -26.53 4.72 34.00
C THR A 26 -26.85 5.42 35.32
N LYS A 27 -28.15 5.55 35.62
CA LYS A 27 -28.62 6.14 36.88
C LYS A 27 -28.36 5.21 38.08
N ASN A 28 -28.21 3.92 37.83
CA ASN A 28 -27.99 2.87 38.83
C ASN A 28 -26.62 3.00 39.52
N CYS A 29 -25.76 3.92 39.07
CA CYS A 29 -24.47 4.17 39.69
C CYS A 29 -24.57 4.80 41.09
N LYS A 30 -25.68 5.48 41.42
CA LYS A 30 -25.85 6.16 42.72
C LYS A 30 -25.93 5.20 43.89
N SER A 31 -26.64 4.10 43.72
CA SER A 31 -26.86 3.04 44.72
C SER A 31 -26.01 1.79 44.45
N CYS A 32 -24.95 1.93 43.65
CA CYS A 32 -24.14 0.78 43.25
C CYS A 32 -23.18 0.38 44.38
N PRO A 33 -23.17 -0.88 44.84
CA PRO A 33 -22.32 -1.33 45.95
C PRO A 33 -20.82 -1.27 45.61
N VAL A 34 -20.48 -1.31 44.31
CA VAL A 34 -19.08 -1.23 43.83
C VAL A 34 -18.70 0.17 43.32
N LYS A 35 -19.49 1.20 43.64
CA LYS A 35 -19.26 2.57 43.12
C LYS A 35 -17.87 3.08 43.52
N ASP A 36 -17.51 2.93 44.78
CA ASP A 36 -16.28 3.47 45.35
C ASP A 36 -15.02 2.87 44.69
N SER A 37 -15.08 1.59 44.32
CA SER A 37 -14.01 0.91 43.56
C SER A 37 -14.07 1.16 42.05
N CYS A 38 -15.20 1.65 41.50
CA CYS A 38 -15.45 1.75 40.06
C CYS A 38 -15.20 3.16 39.49
N THR A 39 -15.55 4.22 40.23
CA THR A 39 -15.39 5.61 39.80
C THR A 39 -15.35 6.60 40.97
N LYS A 40 -14.56 7.66 40.83
CA LYS A 40 -14.56 8.81 41.77
C LYS A 40 -15.66 9.83 41.47
N ALA A 41 -16.49 9.61 40.44
CA ALA A 41 -17.52 10.55 40.04
C ALA A 41 -18.66 10.62 41.08
N LYS A 42 -19.02 11.84 41.49
CA LYS A 42 -20.06 12.09 42.51
C LYS A 42 -21.39 11.40 42.20
N TYR A 43 -21.84 11.46 40.95
CA TYR A 43 -23.16 10.97 40.55
C TYR A 43 -23.11 9.64 39.79
N GLN A 44 -22.36 9.57 38.70
CA GLN A 44 -22.32 8.38 37.84
C GLN A 44 -21.05 8.38 36.98
N LYS A 45 -20.58 7.18 36.62
CA LYS A 45 -19.53 7.01 35.62
C LYS A 45 -20.07 7.34 34.23
N ILE A 46 -19.37 8.22 33.52
CA ILE A 46 -19.63 8.51 32.10
C ILE A 46 -18.54 7.82 31.30
N ILE A 47 -18.93 6.95 30.36
CA ILE A 47 -18.03 6.36 29.39
C ILE A 47 -18.23 7.10 28.07
N GLU A 48 -17.15 7.68 27.54
CA GLU A 48 -17.16 8.33 26.24
C GLU A 48 -16.69 7.33 25.18
N ARG A 49 -17.46 7.19 24.10
CA ARG A 49 -17.09 6.38 22.93
C ARG A 49 -16.84 7.31 21.76
N HIS A 50 -15.65 7.20 21.17
CA HIS A 50 -15.24 7.98 20.01
C HIS A 50 -16.14 7.71 18.79
N GLU A 51 -16.27 8.68 17.88
CA GLU A 51 -17.07 8.50 16.66
C GLU A 51 -16.55 7.39 15.74
N PHE A 52 -15.24 7.18 15.73
CA PHE A 52 -14.55 6.08 15.05
C PHE A 52 -14.07 4.97 16.01
N ALA A 53 -14.77 4.75 17.13
CA ALA A 53 -14.32 3.78 18.15
C ALA A 53 -14.08 2.38 17.57
N GLU A 54 -14.91 1.93 16.62
CA GLU A 54 -14.73 0.62 15.99
C GLU A 54 -13.39 0.52 15.25
N ALA A 55 -13.05 1.52 14.44
CA ALA A 55 -11.76 1.57 13.75
C ALA A 55 -10.57 1.61 14.73
N LEU A 56 -10.72 2.33 15.85
CA LEU A 56 -9.70 2.37 16.91
C LEU A 56 -9.49 1.01 17.57
N GLU A 57 -10.58 0.28 17.87
CA GLU A 57 -10.48 -1.06 18.46
C GLU A 57 -9.89 -2.07 17.48
N ILE A 58 -10.27 -2.03 16.20
CA ILE A 58 -9.66 -2.85 15.14
C ILE A 58 -8.16 -2.56 15.05
N ASN A 59 -7.78 -1.28 15.03
CA ASN A 59 -6.37 -0.90 14.99
C ASN A 59 -5.61 -1.39 16.23
N LYS A 60 -6.21 -1.28 17.42
CA LYS A 60 -5.64 -1.78 18.67
C LYS A 60 -5.42 -3.29 18.63
N GLN A 61 -6.38 -4.05 18.11
CA GLN A 61 -6.25 -5.50 17.92
C GLN A 61 -5.14 -5.83 16.91
N ASN A 62 -5.05 -5.10 15.81
CA ASN A 62 -4.01 -5.30 14.81
C ASN A 62 -2.61 -5.04 15.37
N ILE A 63 -2.46 -3.98 16.18
CA ILE A 63 -1.20 -3.67 16.89
C ILE A 63 -0.85 -4.79 17.87
N ALA A 64 -1.82 -5.29 18.64
CA ALA A 64 -1.59 -6.37 19.59
C ALA A 64 -1.20 -7.69 18.91
N LYS A 65 -1.70 -7.94 17.70
CA LYS A 65 -1.37 -9.15 16.92
C LYS A 65 0.05 -9.13 16.36
N ASN A 66 0.52 -8.00 15.87
CA ASN A 66 1.82 -7.86 15.20
C ASN A 66 2.61 -6.64 15.75
N PRO A 67 3.07 -6.69 17.01
CA PRO A 67 3.74 -5.56 17.65
C PRO A 67 5.06 -5.17 16.96
N GLU A 68 5.80 -6.14 16.42
CA GLU A 68 7.06 -5.92 15.73
C GLU A 68 6.90 -5.07 14.46
N VAL A 69 5.81 -5.27 13.71
CA VAL A 69 5.50 -4.48 12.51
C VAL A 69 5.29 -3.01 12.87
N TYR A 70 4.64 -2.74 14.00
CA TYR A 70 4.40 -1.37 14.44
C TYR A 70 5.69 -0.67 14.88
N ALA A 71 6.55 -1.36 15.63
CA ALA A 71 7.87 -0.85 16.01
C ALA A 71 8.75 -0.57 14.78
N GLN A 72 8.71 -1.45 13.78
CA GLN A 72 9.45 -1.27 12.54
C GLN A 72 8.92 -0.08 11.72
N ARG A 73 7.61 0.15 11.69
CA ARG A 73 7.03 1.33 11.04
C ARG A 73 7.52 2.63 11.66
N GLN A 74 7.67 2.67 12.98
CA GLN A 74 8.16 3.86 13.67
C GLN A 74 9.54 4.28 13.14
N SER A 75 10.46 3.32 12.98
CA SER A 75 11.81 3.60 12.47
C SER A 75 11.85 3.83 10.96
N ILE A 76 11.04 3.10 10.18
CA ILE A 76 11.07 3.19 8.71
C ILE A 76 10.32 4.42 8.20
N VAL A 77 9.25 4.85 8.86
CA VAL A 77 8.30 5.83 8.32
C VAL A 77 8.41 7.17 9.02
N GLU A 78 8.39 7.22 10.34
CA GLU A 78 8.30 8.50 11.07
C GLU A 78 9.54 9.37 10.84
N HIS A 79 10.73 8.76 10.81
CA HIS A 79 11.97 9.50 10.56
C HIS A 79 11.98 10.16 9.17
N PRO A 80 11.73 9.47 8.04
CA PRO A 80 11.57 10.11 6.75
C PRO A 80 10.55 11.24 6.72
N PHE A 81 9.37 11.04 7.31
CA PHE A 81 8.35 12.08 7.35
C PHE A 81 8.81 13.30 8.15
N GLY A 82 9.51 13.09 9.27
CA GLY A 82 10.13 14.15 10.05
C GLY A 82 11.16 14.94 9.25
N THR A 83 12.04 14.25 8.52
CA THR A 83 13.04 14.87 7.64
C THR A 83 12.40 15.69 6.53
N MET A 84 11.44 15.10 5.79
CA MET A 84 10.75 15.80 4.70
C MET A 84 10.01 17.05 5.20
N LYS A 85 9.31 16.96 6.34
CA LYS A 85 8.56 18.10 6.88
C LYS A 85 9.46 19.17 7.49
N ARG A 86 10.41 18.79 8.35
CA ARG A 86 11.19 19.74 9.16
C ARG A 86 12.47 20.19 8.48
N GLN A 87 13.23 19.27 7.88
CA GLN A 87 14.51 19.61 7.26
C GLN A 87 14.33 20.12 5.83
N TRP A 88 13.38 19.56 5.07
CA TRP A 88 13.14 19.97 3.68
C TRP A 88 12.03 21.02 3.54
N GLY A 89 11.33 21.33 4.63
CA GLY A 89 10.25 22.33 4.63
C GLY A 89 9.01 21.90 3.85
N PHE A 90 8.79 20.59 3.63
CA PHE A 90 7.59 20.09 2.96
C PHE A 90 6.40 20.02 3.94
N ASP A 91 5.86 21.19 4.29
CA ASP A 91 4.74 21.33 5.22
C ASP A 91 3.36 21.41 4.53
N HIS A 92 3.33 21.91 3.30
CA HIS A 92 2.12 22.05 2.49
C HIS A 92 2.29 21.56 1.05
N ILE A 93 1.18 21.14 0.45
CA ILE A 93 1.09 20.80 -0.97
C ILE A 93 0.78 22.07 -1.74
N MET A 94 1.61 22.37 -2.76
CA MET A 94 1.45 23.56 -3.58
C MET A 94 0.29 23.41 -4.58
N THR A 95 0.16 22.24 -5.20
CA THR A 95 -0.82 22.02 -6.26
C THR A 95 -2.17 21.57 -5.70
N LYS A 96 -3.07 22.54 -5.46
CA LYS A 96 -4.39 22.31 -4.83
C LYS A 96 -5.55 22.07 -5.80
N LYS A 97 -5.28 21.77 -7.07
CA LYS A 97 -6.33 21.66 -8.11
C LYS A 97 -7.18 20.39 -8.01
N SER A 98 -6.55 19.24 -7.76
CA SER A 98 -7.26 17.97 -7.52
C SER A 98 -6.41 17.02 -6.71
N ILE A 99 -7.03 15.97 -6.15
CA ILE A 99 -6.33 14.91 -5.40
C ILE A 99 -5.18 14.29 -6.22
N LYS A 100 -5.35 14.14 -7.54
CA LYS A 100 -4.31 13.58 -8.41
C LYS A 100 -3.05 14.45 -8.44
N HIS A 101 -3.22 15.77 -8.50
CA HIS A 101 -2.08 16.70 -8.50
C HIS A 101 -1.40 16.75 -7.13
N ALA A 102 -2.20 16.78 -6.06
CA ALA A 102 -1.68 16.71 -4.70
C ALA A 102 -0.89 15.41 -4.44
N ALA A 103 -1.37 14.28 -4.97
CA ALA A 103 -0.67 13.01 -4.90
C ALA A 103 0.66 13.03 -5.67
N ALA A 104 0.74 13.74 -6.80
CA ALA A 104 1.97 13.89 -7.57
C ALA A 104 3.03 14.68 -6.79
N ASP A 105 2.67 15.82 -6.18
CA ASP A 105 3.58 16.63 -5.34
C ASP A 105 4.19 15.81 -4.21
N VAL A 106 3.35 15.06 -3.49
CA VAL A 106 3.79 14.16 -2.40
C VAL A 106 4.66 13.03 -2.95
N GLY A 107 4.28 12.45 -4.08
CA GLY A 107 5.03 11.39 -4.76
C GLY A 107 6.44 11.83 -5.15
N PHE A 108 6.61 13.05 -5.68
CA PHE A 108 7.93 13.59 -6.02
C PHE A 108 8.84 13.71 -4.80
N ILE A 109 8.32 14.21 -3.69
CA ILE A 109 9.09 14.32 -2.45
C ILE A 109 9.52 12.94 -1.93
N PHE A 110 8.64 11.94 -2.00
CA PHE A 110 8.98 10.58 -1.60
C PHE A 110 10.04 9.96 -2.51
N ILE A 111 9.95 10.15 -3.83
CA ILE A 111 10.95 9.70 -4.79
C ILE A 111 12.30 10.37 -4.49
N ALA A 112 12.33 11.69 -4.29
CA ALA A 112 13.53 12.42 -3.98
C ALA A 112 14.19 11.93 -2.68
N TYR A 113 13.39 11.70 -1.63
CA TYR A 113 13.89 11.15 -0.36
C TYR A 113 14.49 9.76 -0.53
N ASN A 114 13.77 8.86 -1.21
CA ASN A 114 14.24 7.51 -1.45
C ASN A 114 15.52 7.49 -2.31
N LEU A 115 15.58 8.32 -3.34
CA LEU A 115 16.77 8.44 -4.20
C LEU A 115 17.97 8.93 -3.39
N LYS A 116 17.81 10.00 -2.59
CA LYS A 116 18.87 10.50 -1.71
C LYS A 116 19.34 9.41 -0.73
N ARG A 117 18.40 8.66 -0.15
CA ARG A 117 18.71 7.57 0.77
C ARG A 117 19.50 6.44 0.09
N ILE A 118 19.12 6.05 -1.13
CA ILE A 118 19.84 5.04 -1.91
C ILE A 118 21.26 5.53 -2.21
N ILE A 119 21.41 6.75 -2.74
CA ILE A 119 22.72 7.34 -3.04
C ILE A 119 23.60 7.39 -1.80
N ASN A 120 23.06 7.79 -0.64
CA ASN A 120 23.82 7.82 0.61
C ASN A 120 24.19 6.43 1.13
N SER A 121 23.42 5.38 0.77
CA SER A 121 23.63 4.03 1.27
C SER A 121 24.60 3.20 0.42
N ILE A 122 24.54 3.32 -0.92
CA ILE A 122 25.34 2.51 -1.85
C ILE A 122 26.30 3.34 -2.70
N GLY A 123 26.19 4.66 -2.69
CA GLY A 123 26.95 5.56 -3.56
C GLY A 123 26.36 5.70 -4.97
N ILE A 124 26.70 6.80 -5.64
CA ILE A 124 26.18 7.11 -6.98
C ILE A 124 26.70 6.13 -8.03
N ASP A 125 27.96 5.68 -7.93
CA ASP A 125 28.57 4.77 -8.91
C ASP A 125 27.91 3.39 -8.90
N GLN A 126 27.63 2.84 -7.72
CA GLN A 126 26.93 1.56 -7.60
C GLN A 126 25.49 1.69 -8.09
N LEU A 127 24.82 2.79 -7.78
CA LEU A 127 23.47 3.05 -8.29
C LEU A 127 23.45 3.06 -9.82
N MET A 128 24.37 3.79 -10.45
CA MET A 128 24.49 3.85 -11.90
C MET A 128 24.77 2.47 -12.50
N ARG A 129 25.68 1.68 -11.90
CA ARG A 129 25.92 0.29 -12.32
C ARG A 129 24.65 -0.55 -12.28
N HIS A 130 23.88 -0.48 -11.20
CA HIS A 130 22.62 -1.22 -11.07
C HIS A 130 21.59 -0.80 -12.13
N ILE A 131 21.47 0.51 -12.39
CA ILE A 131 20.58 1.05 -13.41
C ILE A 131 20.99 0.55 -14.80
N THR A 132 22.29 0.61 -15.14
CA THR A 132 22.80 0.13 -16.42
C THR A 132 22.53 -1.37 -16.62
N LEU A 133 22.83 -2.19 -15.61
CA LEU A 133 22.57 -3.64 -15.66
C LEU A 133 21.08 -3.96 -15.79
N PHE A 134 20.22 -3.20 -15.12
CA PHE A 134 18.77 -3.33 -15.23
C PHE A 134 18.29 -3.07 -16.67
N TRP A 135 18.72 -1.98 -17.29
CA TRP A 135 18.37 -1.65 -18.68
C TRP A 135 18.94 -2.65 -19.68
N LEU A 136 20.19 -3.08 -19.51
CA LEU A 136 20.78 -4.14 -20.34
C LEU A 136 19.96 -5.44 -20.27
N LYS A 137 19.50 -5.82 -19.08
CA LYS A 137 18.63 -7.00 -18.90
C LYS A 137 17.29 -6.85 -19.61
N ILE A 138 16.68 -5.67 -19.54
CA ILE A 138 15.42 -5.38 -20.26
C ILE A 138 15.62 -5.47 -21.77
N ILE A 139 16.67 -4.82 -22.29
CA ILE A 139 16.96 -4.79 -23.73
C ILE A 139 17.23 -6.20 -24.24
N THR A 140 18.07 -6.97 -23.56
CA THR A 140 18.38 -8.36 -23.94
C THR A 140 17.14 -9.26 -23.89
N ALA A 141 16.28 -9.13 -22.89
CA ALA A 141 15.01 -9.86 -22.82
C ALA A 141 14.08 -9.52 -24.00
N ASN A 142 13.93 -8.23 -24.30
CA ASN A 142 13.10 -7.77 -25.43
C ASN A 142 13.67 -8.23 -26.78
N LEU A 143 14.99 -8.18 -26.95
CA LEU A 143 15.67 -8.66 -28.15
C LEU A 143 15.47 -10.16 -28.34
N LEU A 144 15.58 -10.97 -27.26
CA LEU A 144 15.30 -12.40 -27.30
C LEU A 144 13.85 -12.70 -27.70
N ILE A 145 12.89 -11.93 -27.19
CA ILE A 145 11.48 -12.06 -27.59
C ILE A 145 11.31 -11.75 -29.08
N MET A 146 11.95 -10.68 -29.57
CA MET A 146 11.91 -10.30 -30.98
C MET A 146 12.55 -11.37 -31.88
N LEU A 147 13.73 -11.89 -31.50
CA LEU A 147 14.42 -12.96 -32.22
C LEU A 147 13.60 -14.25 -32.26
N LYS A 148 12.95 -14.64 -31.15
CA LYS A 148 12.04 -15.80 -31.13
C LYS A 148 10.88 -15.62 -32.10
N LYS A 149 10.27 -14.43 -32.15
CA LYS A 149 9.19 -14.13 -33.11
C LYS A 149 9.68 -14.25 -34.56
N LEU A 150 10.86 -13.72 -34.86
CA LEU A 150 11.46 -13.81 -36.19
C LEU A 150 11.77 -15.27 -36.57
N LEU A 151 12.35 -16.05 -35.67
CA LEU A 151 12.61 -17.49 -35.88
C LEU A 151 11.33 -18.29 -36.10
N GLU A 152 10.26 -17.96 -35.38
CA GLU A 152 8.96 -18.61 -35.58
C GLU A 152 8.34 -18.25 -36.94
N GLN A 153 8.52 -17.01 -37.39
CA GLN A 153 8.06 -16.55 -38.70
C GLN A 153 8.85 -17.21 -39.83
N THR A 154 10.18 -17.32 -39.73
CA THR A 154 10.98 -18.06 -40.71
C THR A 154 10.65 -19.55 -40.71
N ARG A 155 10.40 -20.16 -39.54
CA ARG A 155 9.95 -21.56 -39.43
C ARG A 155 8.60 -21.81 -40.12
N LYS A 156 7.69 -20.84 -40.12
CA LYS A 156 6.42 -20.93 -40.86
C LYS A 156 6.63 -20.82 -42.37
N LEU A 157 7.67 -20.10 -42.82
CA LEU A 157 7.99 -19.91 -44.25
C LEU A 157 8.85 -21.02 -44.85
N THR A 158 9.65 -21.73 -44.04
CA THR A 158 10.48 -22.86 -44.50
C THR A 158 9.73 -23.98 -45.24
N PRO A 159 8.56 -24.48 -44.80
CA PRO A 159 7.83 -25.50 -45.56
C PRO A 159 7.33 -24.99 -46.93
N TYR A 160 6.92 -23.72 -47.04
CA TYR A 160 6.50 -23.12 -48.32
C TYR A 160 7.66 -23.03 -49.33
N PHE A 161 8.87 -22.70 -48.86
CA PHE A 161 10.06 -22.68 -49.71
C PHE A 161 10.53 -24.08 -50.13
N ILE A 162 10.42 -25.07 -49.23
CA ILE A 162 10.77 -26.47 -49.54
C ILE A 162 9.80 -27.04 -50.60
N GLU A 163 8.50 -26.76 -50.50
CA GLU A 163 7.50 -27.19 -51.49
C GLU A 163 7.70 -26.51 -52.86
N TYR A 164 8.21 -25.28 -52.90
CA TYR A 164 8.54 -24.58 -54.15
C TYR A 164 9.85 -25.06 -54.81
N LEU A 165 10.83 -25.51 -54.01
CA LEU A 165 12.14 -25.99 -54.49
C LEU A 165 12.17 -27.47 -54.89
N ILE A 166 11.19 -28.28 -54.45
CA ILE A 166 11.02 -29.68 -54.87
C ILE A 166 9.86 -29.72 -55.90
N PRO A 167 10.14 -29.60 -57.22
CA PRO A 167 9.08 -29.76 -58.21
C PRO A 167 8.54 -31.20 -58.13
N LYS A 168 7.22 -31.35 -57.92
CA LYS A 168 6.54 -32.66 -58.00
C LYS A 168 6.91 -33.34 -59.32
N SER A 169 7.66 -34.45 -59.26
CA SER A 169 7.95 -35.26 -60.43
C SER A 169 6.62 -35.76 -61.02
N LYS A 170 6.32 -35.39 -62.26
CA LYS A 170 5.23 -36.02 -63.03
C LYS A 170 5.62 -37.46 -63.34
N THR A 171 5.29 -38.40 -62.45
CA THR A 171 5.20 -39.81 -62.84
C THR A 171 3.97 -39.96 -63.74
N LYS A 172 4.22 -40.12 -65.05
CA LYS A 172 3.22 -40.57 -66.02
C LYS A 172 2.78 -41.97 -65.60
N GLU A 173 1.49 -42.14 -65.31
CA GLU A 173 0.85 -43.45 -65.31
C GLU A 173 1.00 -44.04 -66.72
N ILE A 174 1.70 -45.17 -66.84
CA ILE A 174 1.67 -45.98 -68.05
C ILE A 174 0.72 -47.14 -67.74
N ALA A 175 -0.46 -47.07 -68.33
CA ALA A 175 -1.37 -48.20 -68.42
C ALA A 175 -0.77 -49.26 -69.36
N TYR A 176 -0.62 -50.48 -68.86
CA TYR A 176 -0.57 -51.68 -69.68
C TYR A 176 -1.68 -52.61 -69.19
N PHE A 177 -2.60 -52.86 -70.13
CA PHE A 177 -3.64 -53.88 -70.25
C PHE A 177 -3.88 -54.82 -69.06
#